data_AF-A0A0M3IHQ0-F1
#
_entry.id   AF-A0A0M3IHQ0-F1
#
_cell.length_a   1.000
_cell.length_b   1.000
_cell.length_c   1.000
_cell.angle_alpha   90.00
_cell.angle_beta   90.00
_cell.angle_gamma   90.00
#
_symmetry.space_group_name_H-M   'P 1'
#
loop_
_entity.id
_entity.type
_entity.pdbx_description
1 polymer ?
#
loop_
_entity_poly.entity_id
_entity_poly.type
_entity_poly.pdbx_seq_one_letter_code
_entity_poly.pdbx_strand_id
1 'polypeptide(L)'
;MSQHARSGRDELRKDSRKYSTMRLPNLLEHETVDEVIEQAAPWIPLHRLNCHPDTQLFLCSLFAPVCLATLDREILPCRSLCTAVQQGCEGRMRQYGFPWPEMLSCKKYPADNDMCIGAVSEKSSGLNHTCPSCSQVGTYENILDNYCRSQIVLKARIGTVNESHVNVRKARSLKRSDRKRSVVKDTIIHFSADRGCPCPVSGSGDARFLIMADQNEKGDFIANLILPWNNTDKPFKRAIRSFRKLNCQSLGREIRESAYRLSARRSTH
;
A
#
# COMPACT_ATOMS: atom_id res chain seq x y z
N MET A 1 -35.92 10.29 -13.62
CA MET A 1 -35.74 9.69 -12.28
C MET A 1 -34.91 8.43 -12.49
N SER A 2 -33.74 8.14 -11.95
CA SER A 2 -32.88 8.67 -10.90
C SER A 2 -31.46 8.18 -11.26
N GLN A 3 -30.50 9.02 -11.64
CA GLN A 3 -29.48 9.60 -10.76
C GLN A 3 -29.07 8.76 -9.52
N HIS A 4 -27.75 8.51 -9.44
CA HIS A 4 -26.91 8.18 -8.27
C HIS A 4 -26.80 6.72 -7.77
N ALA A 5 -26.00 5.88 -8.47
CA ALA A 5 -25.40 4.67 -7.85
C ALA A 5 -24.10 4.13 -8.53
N ARG A 6 -23.41 4.90 -9.39
CA ARG A 6 -22.27 4.40 -10.20
C ARG A 6 -20.87 4.72 -9.68
N SER A 7 -20.70 5.12 -8.41
CA SER A 7 -19.41 5.67 -7.94
C SER A 7 -18.47 4.71 -7.21
N GLY A 8 -18.79 3.41 -7.07
CA GLY A 8 -18.00 2.49 -6.24
C GLY A 8 -17.56 1.16 -6.85
N ARG A 9 -17.85 0.88 -8.13
CA ARG A 9 -17.66 -0.47 -8.75
C ARG A 9 -16.42 -0.64 -9.63
N ASP A 10 -15.59 0.40 -9.75
CA ASP A 10 -14.59 0.51 -10.83
C ASP A 10 -13.14 0.71 -10.35
N GLU A 11 -12.85 0.56 -9.06
CA GLU A 11 -11.56 1.02 -8.53
C GLU A 11 -10.38 0.09 -8.84
N LEU A 12 -10.62 -1.22 -9.01
CA LEU A 12 -9.59 -2.15 -9.52
C LEU A 12 -9.42 -2.07 -11.05
N ARG A 13 -10.49 -1.66 -11.76
CA ARG A 13 -10.53 -1.58 -13.23
C ARG A 13 -9.87 -0.30 -13.76
N LYS A 14 -10.00 0.83 -13.05
CA LYS A 14 -9.55 2.14 -13.54
C LYS A 14 -8.03 2.34 -13.61
N ASP A 15 -7.23 1.52 -12.93
CA ASP A 15 -5.77 1.68 -12.93
C ASP A 15 -5.04 0.60 -13.76
N SER A 16 -5.77 -0.25 -14.49
CA SER A 16 -5.22 -1.30 -15.36
C SER A 16 -5.08 -0.80 -16.81
N ARG A 17 -4.16 0.13 -17.05
CA ARG A 17 -3.98 0.82 -18.35
C ARG A 17 -3.40 -0.03 -19.52
N LYS A 18 -3.47 -1.37 -19.50
CA LYS A 18 -2.82 -2.20 -20.53
C LYS A 18 -3.72 -3.15 -21.32
N TYR A 19 -4.92 -3.49 -20.85
CA TYR A 19 -5.88 -4.30 -21.60
C TYR A 19 -7.31 -4.09 -21.09
N SER A 20 -8.29 -4.24 -21.98
CA SER A 20 -9.71 -3.98 -21.71
C SER A 20 -10.59 -5.23 -21.62
N THR A 21 -10.03 -6.41 -21.93
CA THR A 21 -10.70 -7.70 -21.98
C THR A 21 -9.97 -8.73 -21.09
N MET A 22 -10.72 -9.61 -20.44
CA MET A 22 -10.17 -10.63 -19.54
C MET A 22 -10.74 -12.01 -19.86
N ARG A 23 -10.05 -13.06 -19.42
CA ARG A 23 -10.51 -14.45 -19.55
C ARG A 23 -11.39 -14.85 -18.36
N LEU A 24 -12.44 -15.63 -18.63
CA LEU A 24 -13.26 -16.33 -17.65
C LEU A 24 -13.36 -17.84 -18.02
N PRO A 25 -13.43 -18.75 -17.03
CA PRO A 25 -13.24 -18.49 -15.60
C PRO A 25 -11.82 -17.97 -15.31
N ASN A 26 -11.67 -17.17 -14.26
CA ASN A 26 -10.36 -16.64 -13.87
C ASN A 26 -9.55 -17.65 -13.03
N LEU A 27 -8.34 -17.29 -12.58
CA LEU A 27 -7.46 -18.18 -11.79
C LEU A 27 -8.02 -18.53 -10.40
N LEU A 28 -9.11 -17.88 -10.00
CA LEU A 28 -9.84 -18.14 -8.77
C LEU A 28 -11.21 -18.78 -9.06
N GLU A 29 -11.39 -19.29 -10.28
CA GLU A 29 -12.56 -20.06 -10.73
C GLU A 29 -13.88 -19.27 -10.75
N HIS A 30 -13.82 -17.93 -10.71
CA HIS A 30 -15.02 -17.11 -10.90
C HIS A 30 -15.45 -17.14 -12.36
N GLU A 31 -16.74 -17.34 -12.61
CA GLU A 31 -17.28 -17.56 -13.96
C GLU A 31 -17.84 -16.29 -14.60
N THR A 32 -18.19 -15.29 -13.78
CA THR A 32 -18.83 -14.06 -14.25
C THR A 32 -18.07 -12.81 -13.78
N VAL A 33 -18.15 -11.73 -14.56
CA VAL A 33 -17.53 -10.45 -14.20
C VAL A 33 -18.10 -9.89 -12.90
N ASP A 34 -19.41 -10.06 -12.66
CA ASP A 34 -20.05 -9.57 -11.44
C ASP A 34 -19.51 -10.29 -10.19
N GLU A 35 -19.32 -11.61 -10.28
CA GLU A 35 -18.67 -12.41 -9.24
C GLU A 35 -17.23 -11.96 -9.00
N VAL A 36 -16.44 -11.73 -10.06
CA VAL A 36 -15.07 -11.18 -9.94
C VAL A 36 -15.08 -9.85 -9.20
N ILE A 37 -15.97 -8.93 -9.56
CA ILE A 37 -16.06 -7.61 -8.92
C ILE A 37 -16.39 -7.75 -7.44
N GLU A 38 -17.32 -8.64 -7.11
CA GLU A 38 -17.74 -8.87 -5.73
C GLU A 38 -16.62 -9.48 -4.88
N GLN A 39 -15.97 -10.52 -5.39
CA GLN A 39 -14.91 -11.26 -4.69
C GLN A 39 -13.59 -10.49 -4.65
N ALA A 40 -13.36 -9.55 -5.58
CA ALA A 40 -12.20 -8.67 -5.56
C ALA A 40 -12.35 -7.49 -4.58
N ALA A 41 -13.58 -7.09 -4.23
CA ALA A 41 -13.81 -5.89 -3.40
C ALA A 41 -13.10 -5.91 -2.03
N PRO A 42 -13.00 -7.04 -1.31
CA PRO A 42 -12.24 -7.13 -0.05
C PRO A 42 -10.73 -6.89 -0.20
N TRP A 43 -10.19 -6.98 -1.43
CA TRP A 43 -8.75 -6.81 -1.72
C TRP A 43 -8.36 -5.36 -2.02
N ILE A 44 -9.33 -4.47 -2.26
CA ILE A 44 -9.08 -3.04 -2.52
C ILE A 44 -8.31 -2.37 -1.38
N PRO A 45 -8.65 -2.57 -0.08
CA PRO A 45 -7.86 -2.01 1.01
C PRO A 45 -6.39 -2.46 0.99
N LEU A 46 -6.12 -3.74 0.70
CA LEU A 46 -4.75 -4.26 0.60
C LEU A 46 -3.97 -3.58 -0.53
N HIS A 47 -4.58 -3.43 -1.70
CA HIS A 47 -3.98 -2.68 -2.80
C HIS A 47 -3.69 -1.23 -2.39
N ARG A 48 -4.65 -0.56 -1.73
CA ARG A 48 -4.47 0.82 -1.25
C ARG A 48 -3.44 0.95 -0.13
N LEU A 49 -3.12 -0.10 0.63
CA LEU A 49 -1.99 -0.10 1.58
C LEU A 49 -0.64 0.09 0.88
N ASN A 50 -0.57 -0.17 -0.44
CA ASN A 50 0.64 0.00 -1.25
C ASN A 50 1.86 -0.67 -0.61
N CYS A 51 1.66 -1.89 -0.14
CA CYS A 51 2.66 -2.67 0.58
C CYS A 51 3.79 -3.22 -0.32
N HIS A 52 3.52 -3.39 -1.61
CA HIS A 52 4.50 -3.71 -2.63
C HIS A 52 4.10 -3.04 -3.97
N PRO A 53 5.04 -2.52 -4.78
CA PRO A 53 4.73 -1.90 -6.08
C PRO A 53 4.02 -2.85 -7.04
N ASP A 54 4.38 -4.14 -7.03
CA ASP A 54 3.75 -5.14 -7.91
C ASP A 54 2.45 -5.75 -7.34
N THR A 55 1.91 -5.26 -6.20
CA THR A 55 0.68 -5.80 -5.60
C THR A 55 -0.50 -5.76 -6.58
N GLN A 56 -0.66 -4.66 -7.32
CA GLN A 56 -1.73 -4.55 -8.30
C GLN A 56 -1.57 -5.56 -9.44
N LEU A 57 -0.35 -5.68 -9.98
CA LEU A 57 -0.04 -6.63 -11.04
C LEU A 57 -0.39 -8.06 -10.62
N PHE A 58 0.03 -8.44 -9.41
CA PHE A 58 -0.28 -9.74 -8.85
C PHE A 58 -1.78 -9.97 -8.70
N LEU A 59 -2.51 -9.06 -8.04
CA LEU A 59 -3.97 -9.21 -7.87
C LEU A 59 -4.71 -9.24 -9.22
N CYS A 60 -4.35 -8.38 -10.16
CA CYS A 60 -4.94 -8.37 -11.50
C CYS A 60 -4.66 -9.66 -12.27
N SER A 61 -3.47 -10.27 -12.12
CA SER A 61 -3.17 -11.55 -12.77
C SER A 61 -4.11 -12.68 -12.32
N LEU A 62 -4.64 -12.61 -11.10
CA LEU A 62 -5.57 -13.61 -10.55
C LEU A 62 -7.02 -13.30 -10.89
N PHE A 63 -7.46 -12.07 -10.60
CA PHE A 63 -8.87 -11.67 -10.74
C PHE A 63 -9.27 -11.33 -12.18
N ALA A 64 -8.36 -10.75 -12.96
CA ALA A 64 -8.62 -10.26 -14.30
C ALA A 64 -7.50 -10.65 -15.28
N PRO A 65 -7.23 -11.95 -15.47
CA PRO A 65 -6.16 -12.42 -16.35
C PRO A 65 -6.37 -11.95 -17.81
N VAL A 66 -5.28 -11.66 -18.50
CA VAL A 66 -5.30 -11.21 -19.91
C VAL A 66 -5.96 -12.25 -20.79
N CYS A 67 -6.83 -11.80 -21.71
CA CYS A 67 -7.40 -12.65 -22.75
C CYS A 67 -6.52 -12.61 -24.01
N LEU A 68 -5.83 -13.71 -24.33
CA LEU A 68 -5.03 -13.85 -25.55
C LEU A 68 -5.74 -14.81 -26.51
N ALA A 69 -6.18 -14.32 -27.67
CA ALA A 69 -6.97 -15.10 -28.63
C ALA A 69 -6.22 -16.32 -29.20
N THR A 70 -4.89 -16.33 -29.14
CA THR A 70 -4.04 -17.37 -29.70
C THR A 70 -3.52 -18.36 -28.65
N LEU A 71 -3.87 -18.18 -27.37
CA LEU A 71 -3.39 -19.02 -26.28
C LEU A 71 -4.55 -19.54 -25.44
N ASP A 72 -4.81 -20.83 -25.55
CA ASP A 72 -5.86 -21.50 -24.77
C ASP A 72 -5.46 -21.78 -23.32
N ARG A 73 -4.17 -21.66 -23.00
CA ARG A 73 -3.62 -21.83 -21.65
C ARG A 73 -3.60 -20.52 -20.89
N GLU A 74 -3.89 -20.59 -19.60
CA GLU A 74 -3.76 -19.46 -18.69
C GLU A 74 -2.28 -19.14 -18.42
N ILE A 75 -1.97 -17.84 -18.33
CA ILE A 75 -0.64 -17.36 -17.91
C ILE A 75 -0.70 -17.05 -16.43
N LEU A 76 0.04 -17.82 -15.63
CA LEU A 76 0.12 -17.67 -14.18
C LEU A 76 1.13 -16.58 -13.78
N PRO A 77 1.00 -15.94 -12.60
CA PRO A 77 2.10 -15.19 -12.02
C PRO A 77 3.28 -16.10 -11.70
N CYS A 78 4.51 -15.61 -11.82
CA CYS A 78 5.68 -16.34 -11.37
C CYS A 78 5.71 -16.42 -9.84
N ARG A 79 6.37 -17.45 -9.30
CA ARG A 79 6.57 -17.59 -7.85
C ARG A 79 7.33 -16.42 -7.24
N SER A 80 8.32 -15.86 -7.93
CA SER A 80 9.04 -14.65 -7.49
C SER A 80 8.09 -13.47 -7.23
N LEU A 81 7.21 -13.15 -8.19
CA LEU A 81 6.23 -12.06 -8.10
C LEU A 81 5.32 -12.26 -6.89
N CYS A 82 4.76 -13.46 -6.72
CA CYS A 82 3.95 -13.77 -5.57
C CYS A 82 4.73 -13.60 -4.26
N THR A 83 5.95 -14.14 -4.20
CA THR A 83 6.77 -14.11 -2.99
C THR A 83 7.16 -12.69 -2.61
N ALA A 84 7.53 -11.84 -3.57
CA ALA A 84 7.86 -10.44 -3.34
C ALA A 84 6.65 -9.66 -2.79
N VAL A 85 5.46 -9.86 -3.39
CA VAL A 85 4.22 -9.24 -2.88
C VAL A 85 3.86 -9.78 -1.49
N GLN A 86 3.97 -11.09 -1.27
CA GLN A 86 3.72 -11.71 0.03
C GLN A 86 4.65 -11.13 1.09
N GLN A 87 5.95 -11.02 0.84
CA GLN A 87 6.93 -10.44 1.76
C GLN A 87 6.60 -8.98 2.12
N GLY A 88 6.17 -8.18 1.14
CA GLY A 88 5.78 -6.78 1.40
C GLY A 88 4.45 -6.62 2.16
N CYS A 89 3.50 -7.52 1.91
CA CYS A 89 2.10 -7.33 2.30
C CYS A 89 1.62 -8.21 3.46
N GLU A 90 2.16 -9.41 3.63
CA GLU A 90 1.67 -10.38 4.61
C GLU A 90 1.79 -9.85 6.05
N GLY A 91 2.91 -9.23 6.40
CA GLY A 91 3.07 -8.61 7.72
C GLY A 91 2.00 -7.54 8.00
N ARG A 92 1.63 -6.77 6.97
CA ARG A 92 0.56 -5.77 7.09
C ARG A 92 -0.79 -6.43 7.28
N MET A 93 -1.10 -7.48 6.51
CA MET A 93 -2.36 -8.24 6.65
C MET A 93 -2.49 -8.86 8.05
N ARG A 94 -1.42 -9.50 8.55
CA ARG A 94 -1.42 -10.14 9.87
C ARG A 94 -1.68 -9.15 11.00
N GLN A 95 -1.17 -7.92 10.90
CA GLN A 95 -1.46 -6.86 11.88
C GLN A 95 -2.95 -6.51 11.97
N TYR A 96 -3.70 -6.67 10.88
CA TYR A 96 -5.15 -6.52 10.86
C TYR A 96 -5.90 -7.84 11.12
N GLY A 97 -5.19 -8.91 11.47
CA GLY A 97 -5.72 -10.24 11.75
C GLY A 97 -6.20 -11.00 10.52
N PHE A 98 -5.62 -10.70 9.36
CA PHE A 98 -5.82 -11.47 8.13
C PHE A 98 -4.54 -12.24 7.81
N PRO A 99 -4.55 -13.59 7.85
CA PRO A 99 -3.41 -14.36 7.36
C PRO A 99 -3.30 -14.22 5.83
N TRP A 100 -2.13 -14.56 5.28
CA TRP A 100 -2.01 -14.77 3.84
C TRP A 100 -2.83 -16.01 3.46
N PRO A 101 -3.90 -15.88 2.67
CA PRO A 101 -4.83 -17.00 2.48
C PRO A 101 -4.29 -18.01 1.47
N GLU A 102 -4.75 -19.25 1.58
CA GLU A 102 -4.31 -20.35 0.71
C GLU A 102 -4.60 -20.10 -0.77
N MET A 103 -5.65 -19.33 -1.11
CA MET A 103 -5.92 -18.89 -2.49
C MET A 103 -4.76 -18.09 -3.11
N LEU A 104 -3.93 -17.43 -2.30
CA LEU A 104 -2.75 -16.68 -2.73
C LEU A 104 -1.42 -17.42 -2.47
N SER A 105 -1.46 -18.70 -2.09
CA SER A 105 -0.27 -19.48 -1.75
C SER A 105 0.73 -19.53 -2.90
N CYS A 106 1.94 -19.02 -2.70
CA CYS A 106 2.95 -18.95 -3.76
C CYS A 106 3.45 -20.32 -4.24
N LYS A 107 3.15 -21.39 -3.50
CA LYS A 107 3.44 -22.78 -3.90
C LYS A 107 2.63 -23.22 -5.12
N LYS A 108 1.49 -22.58 -5.39
CA LYS A 108 0.63 -22.86 -6.54
C LYS A 108 1.21 -22.36 -7.87
N TYR A 109 2.20 -21.46 -7.80
CA TYR A 109 2.74 -20.78 -8.97
C TYR A 109 4.05 -21.41 -9.46
N PRO A 110 4.28 -21.39 -10.79
CA PRO A 110 5.48 -21.95 -11.39
C PRO A 110 6.74 -21.19 -10.96
N ALA A 111 7.88 -21.87 -11.00
CA ALA A 111 9.17 -21.19 -10.93
C ALA A 111 9.33 -20.26 -12.13
N ASP A 112 10.13 -19.21 -11.94
CA ASP A 112 10.41 -18.19 -12.95
C ASP A 112 10.92 -18.78 -14.26
N ASN A 113 10.20 -18.46 -15.35
CA ASN A 113 10.53 -18.79 -16.73
C ASN A 113 9.83 -17.80 -17.69
N ASP A 114 9.96 -18.01 -18.99
CA ASP A 114 9.37 -17.13 -20.01
C ASP A 114 7.84 -17.27 -20.17
N MET A 115 7.20 -18.20 -19.47
CA MET A 115 5.76 -18.48 -19.55
C MET A 115 5.00 -18.12 -18.27
N CYS A 116 5.49 -17.16 -17.48
CA CYS A 116 4.76 -16.60 -16.34
C CYS A 116 4.94 -15.07 -16.22
N ILE A 117 4.04 -14.42 -15.49
CA ILE A 117 4.09 -12.98 -15.23
C ILE A 117 5.09 -12.72 -14.10
N GLY A 118 6.28 -12.26 -14.43
CA GLY A 118 7.33 -11.92 -13.46
C GLY A 118 7.19 -10.53 -12.83
N ALA A 119 7.97 -10.28 -11.78
CA ALA A 119 8.04 -8.98 -11.12
C ALA A 119 8.58 -7.90 -12.08
N VAL A 120 7.91 -6.75 -12.11
CA VAL A 120 8.36 -5.60 -12.92
C VAL A 120 9.36 -4.77 -12.12
N SER A 121 9.21 -4.75 -10.79
CA SER A 121 10.04 -3.95 -9.89
C SER A 121 11.47 -4.47 -9.76
N GLU A 122 11.71 -5.77 -10.00
CA GLU A 122 13.06 -6.34 -9.97
C GLU A 122 13.83 -6.11 -11.28
N LYS A 123 13.14 -6.05 -12.43
CA LYS A 123 13.77 -5.81 -13.75
C LYS A 123 14.14 -4.34 -13.99
N SER A 124 13.54 -3.41 -13.26
CA SER A 124 13.84 -1.96 -13.32
C SER A 124 15.05 -1.54 -12.46
N SER A 125 15.67 -2.50 -11.75
CA SER A 125 16.84 -2.29 -10.89
C SER A 125 18.12 -1.83 -11.62
N GLY A 126 18.09 -1.73 -12.96
CA GLY A 126 19.20 -1.24 -13.77
C GLY A 126 19.29 0.28 -13.95
N LEU A 127 18.23 1.09 -13.79
CA LEU A 127 18.28 2.50 -14.22
C LEU A 127 17.50 3.54 -13.39
N ASN A 128 16.74 3.19 -12.34
CA ASN A 128 16.12 4.17 -11.43
C ASN A 128 15.84 3.55 -10.04
N HIS A 129 16.75 3.72 -9.10
CA HIS A 129 16.54 3.30 -7.71
C HIS A 129 15.35 4.09 -7.11
N THR A 130 14.27 3.43 -6.71
CA THR A 130 13.14 4.10 -6.04
C THR A 130 13.33 4.07 -4.53
N CYS A 131 12.99 5.18 -3.86
CA CYS A 131 13.13 5.30 -2.41
C CYS A 131 11.80 4.96 -1.73
N PRO A 132 11.63 3.79 -1.08
CA PRO A 132 10.33 3.33 -0.59
C PRO A 132 9.69 4.31 0.39
N SER A 133 10.49 5.01 1.20
CA SER A 133 10.02 6.00 2.17
C SER A 133 9.41 7.24 1.50
N CYS A 134 9.83 7.58 0.28
CA CYS A 134 9.42 8.80 -0.44
C CYS A 134 8.50 8.53 -1.63
N SER A 135 8.37 7.28 -2.06
CA SER A 135 7.50 6.85 -3.17
C SER A 135 6.14 6.33 -2.72
N GLN A 136 5.78 6.51 -1.45
CA GLN A 136 4.49 6.06 -0.93
C GLN A 136 3.32 6.85 -1.54
N VAL A 137 2.19 6.17 -1.72
CA VAL A 137 0.94 6.81 -2.16
C VAL A 137 0.14 7.29 -0.94
N GLY A 138 -0.40 8.51 -1.00
CA GLY A 138 -1.16 9.15 0.07
C GLY A 138 -2.61 8.68 0.24
N THR A 139 -2.89 7.38 0.07
CA THR A 139 -4.25 6.84 0.30
C THR A 139 -4.63 6.91 1.78
N TYR A 140 -5.93 6.90 2.07
CA TYR A 140 -6.42 6.92 3.45
C TYR A 140 -5.89 5.71 4.25
N GLU A 141 -6.00 4.52 3.66
CA GLU A 141 -5.57 3.25 4.24
C GLU A 141 -4.06 3.22 4.49
N ASN A 142 -3.23 3.63 3.52
CA ASN A 142 -1.78 3.65 3.68
C ASN A 142 -1.32 4.62 4.77
N ILE A 143 -1.93 5.81 4.85
CA ILE A 143 -1.58 6.79 5.89
C ILE A 143 -1.94 6.26 7.28
N LEU A 144 -3.10 5.61 7.45
CA LEU A 144 -3.50 5.05 8.74
C LEU A 144 -2.62 3.85 9.14
N ASP A 145 -2.26 3.00 8.18
CA ASP A 145 -1.36 1.88 8.42
C ASP A 145 0.01 2.34 8.92
N ASN A 146 0.63 3.28 8.21
CA ASN A 146 1.90 3.86 8.63
C ASN A 146 1.78 4.58 9.97
N TYR A 147 0.67 5.26 10.25
CA TYR A 147 0.44 5.90 11.56
C TYR A 147 0.45 4.88 12.70
N CYS A 148 -0.20 3.73 12.49
CA CYS A 148 -0.33 2.71 13.52
C CYS A 148 0.97 1.96 13.78
N ARG A 149 1.77 1.75 12.73
CA ARG A 149 3.06 1.06 12.83
C ARG A 149 4.16 1.95 13.37
N SER A 150 4.19 3.21 12.93
CA SER A 150 5.29 4.12 13.22
C SER A 150 5.31 4.55 14.67
N GLN A 151 6.46 4.46 15.32
CA GLN A 151 6.69 4.94 16.66
C GLN A 151 6.50 6.46 16.76
N ILE A 152 7.06 7.21 15.80
CA ILE A 152 6.91 8.66 15.72
C ILE A 152 6.13 9.08 14.47
N VAL A 153 5.31 10.12 14.62
CA VAL A 153 4.54 10.73 13.53
C VAL A 153 4.66 12.23 13.62
N LEU A 154 5.32 12.85 12.64
CA LEU A 154 5.73 14.24 12.67
C LEU A 154 5.06 15.05 11.56
N LYS A 155 4.68 16.29 11.89
CA LYS A 155 4.51 17.38 10.93
C LYS A 155 5.76 18.25 11.01
N ALA A 156 6.57 18.26 9.97
CA ALA A 156 7.87 18.95 9.98
C ALA A 156 8.16 19.66 8.66
N ARG A 157 9.23 20.44 8.62
CA ARG A 157 9.86 20.89 7.38
C ARG A 157 11.10 20.05 7.12
N ILE A 158 11.44 19.90 5.85
CA ILE A 158 12.69 19.26 5.44
C ILE A 158 13.76 20.35 5.30
N GLY A 159 14.94 20.09 5.87
CA GLY A 159 16.14 20.91 5.77
C GLY A 159 16.98 20.47 4.58
N THR A 160 17.87 19.52 4.82
CA THR A 160 18.70 18.87 3.80
C THR A 160 18.24 17.43 3.58
N VAL A 161 18.44 16.93 2.36
CA VAL A 161 18.16 15.55 1.95
C VAL A 161 19.42 14.98 1.33
N ASN A 162 19.82 13.81 1.83
CA ASN A 162 20.95 13.04 1.35
C ASN A 162 20.44 11.66 0.92
N GLU A 163 21.29 10.82 0.34
CA GLU A 163 20.89 9.46 -0.03
C GLU A 163 20.63 8.55 1.19
N SER A 164 21.21 8.85 2.35
CA SER A 164 21.05 8.00 3.55
C SER A 164 20.04 8.52 4.56
N HIS A 165 19.72 9.82 4.53
CA HIS A 165 18.86 10.43 5.54
C HIS A 165 18.26 11.77 5.10
N VAL A 166 17.29 12.23 5.87
CA VAL A 166 16.71 13.56 5.80
C VAL A 166 16.84 14.27 7.15
N ASN A 167 17.28 15.53 7.11
CA ASN A 167 17.24 16.41 8.27
C ASN A 167 15.87 17.09 8.37
N VAL A 168 15.20 16.96 9.51
CA VAL A 168 13.88 17.55 9.75
C VAL A 168 13.95 18.67 10.79
N ARG A 169 13.34 19.81 10.44
CA ARG A 169 13.32 21.04 11.24
C ARG A 169 11.89 21.47 11.56
N LYS A 170 11.72 22.22 12.65
CA LYS A 170 10.40 22.69 13.14
C LYS A 170 9.36 21.57 13.25
N ALA A 171 9.79 20.40 13.74
CA ALA A 171 8.97 19.21 13.83
C ALA A 171 7.97 19.26 15.00
N ARG A 172 6.76 18.78 14.76
CA ARG A 172 5.70 18.64 15.76
C ARG A 172 5.15 17.22 15.73
N SER A 173 5.18 16.52 16.86
CA SER A 173 4.54 15.19 16.94
C SER A 173 3.00 15.29 16.85
N LEU A 174 2.43 14.36 16.10
CA LEU A 174 1.00 14.14 15.93
C LEU A 174 0.49 12.94 16.75
N LYS A 175 1.38 12.13 17.34
CA LYS A 175 1.02 10.98 18.19
C LYS A 175 0.89 11.43 19.65
N ARG A 176 -0.18 10.99 20.34
CA ARG A 176 -0.46 11.41 21.72
C ARG A 176 0.55 10.85 22.73
N SER A 177 1.07 9.64 22.49
CA SER A 177 2.10 8.98 23.30
C SER A 177 3.37 9.80 23.46
N ASP A 178 3.69 10.62 22.46
CA ASP A 178 4.99 11.30 22.36
C ASP A 178 4.98 12.68 23.01
N ARG A 179 3.86 13.11 23.62
CA ARG A 179 3.74 14.43 24.26
C ARG A 179 4.80 14.72 25.32
N LYS A 180 5.52 13.70 25.82
CA LYS A 180 6.63 13.85 26.77
C LYS A 180 8.01 14.06 26.14
N ARG A 181 8.22 13.80 24.84
CA ARG A 181 9.45 14.17 24.12
C ARG A 181 9.12 15.30 23.17
N SER A 182 9.29 16.53 23.66
CA SER A 182 9.46 17.71 22.82
C SER A 182 10.43 17.33 21.70
N VAL A 183 9.94 17.26 20.46
CA VAL A 183 10.75 16.80 19.32
C VAL A 183 11.98 17.70 19.27
N VAL A 184 13.13 17.07 19.47
CA VAL A 184 14.45 17.70 19.56
C VAL A 184 14.61 18.61 18.34
N LYS A 185 15.14 19.83 18.54
CA LYS A 185 15.56 20.68 17.42
C LYS A 185 16.45 19.83 16.51
N ASP A 186 16.13 19.79 15.23
CA ASP A 186 16.89 19.12 14.17
C ASP A 186 17.05 17.60 14.39
N THR A 187 16.02 16.84 14.01
CA THR A 187 16.04 15.38 14.05
C THR A 187 16.55 14.82 12.72
N ILE A 188 17.41 13.80 12.77
CA ILE A 188 17.85 13.05 11.58
C ILE A 188 16.97 11.81 11.45
N ILE A 189 16.37 11.63 10.27
CA ILE A 189 15.60 10.43 9.93
C ILE A 189 16.33 9.71 8.80
N HIS A 190 16.77 8.49 9.05
CA HIS A 190 17.49 7.66 8.10
C HIS A 190 16.55 6.93 7.15
N PHE A 191 17.05 6.52 6.00
CA PHE A 191 16.37 5.62 5.08
C PHE A 191 16.83 4.17 5.30
N SER A 192 15.96 3.22 4.97
CA SER A 192 16.24 1.79 5.13
C SER A 192 17.13 1.19 4.03
N ALA A 193 17.68 1.99 3.11
CA ALA A 193 18.24 1.50 1.85
C ALA A 193 19.76 1.19 1.94
N ASP A 194 20.14 -0.03 1.54
CA ASP A 194 21.54 -0.47 1.40
C ASP A 194 22.28 0.23 0.23
N ARG A 195 21.54 0.79 -0.73
CA ARG A 195 22.08 1.43 -1.95
C ARG A 195 21.55 2.85 -2.19
N GLY A 196 21.48 3.67 -1.12
CA GLY A 196 21.08 5.08 -1.22
C GLY A 196 19.61 5.30 -1.62
N CYS A 197 18.99 6.37 -1.16
CA CYS A 197 17.56 6.66 -1.33
C CYS A 197 17.41 8.01 -2.03
N PRO A 198 17.27 8.03 -3.38
CA PRO A 198 17.01 9.27 -4.09
C PRO A 198 15.58 9.72 -3.82
N CYS A 199 15.43 10.58 -2.82
CA CYS A 199 14.15 11.13 -2.41
C CYS A 199 13.94 12.47 -3.13
N PRO A 200 12.96 12.61 -4.05
CA PRO A 200 12.76 13.83 -4.85
C PRO A 200 12.17 15.00 -4.04
N VAL A 201 12.24 14.91 -2.71
CA VAL A 201 11.60 15.84 -1.80
C VAL A 201 12.55 17.00 -1.55
N SER A 202 12.61 17.94 -2.50
CA SER A 202 13.43 19.13 -2.33
C SER A 202 12.73 20.13 -1.39
N GLY A 203 13.48 20.61 -0.40
CA GLY A 203 13.01 21.55 0.61
C GLY A 203 12.75 22.93 0.03
N SER A 204 11.67 23.10 -0.74
CA SER A 204 11.05 24.43 -0.94
C SER A 204 10.77 25.00 0.46
N GLY A 205 11.45 26.09 0.83
CA GLY A 205 11.82 26.43 2.22
C GLY A 205 10.69 26.53 3.26
N ASP A 206 9.43 26.55 2.81
CA ASP A 206 8.25 26.62 3.67
C ASP A 206 7.31 25.41 3.59
N ALA A 207 7.53 24.48 2.66
CA ALA A 207 6.75 23.26 2.53
C ALA A 207 6.85 22.39 3.78
N ARG A 208 5.71 21.87 4.22
CA ARG A 208 5.61 20.94 5.35
C ARG A 208 5.38 19.53 4.83
N PHE A 209 5.80 18.56 5.62
CA PHE A 209 5.71 17.13 5.31
C PHE A 209 5.12 16.38 6.51
N LEU A 210 4.39 15.32 6.18
CA LEU A 210 4.03 14.25 7.11
C LEU A 210 5.15 13.21 7.06
N ILE A 211 5.79 12.97 8.18
CA ILE A 211 6.92 12.05 8.30
C ILE A 211 6.60 11.02 9.37
N MET A 212 6.73 9.75 9.03
CA MET A 212 6.47 8.63 9.93
C MET A 212 7.68 7.72 9.95
N ALA A 213 8.13 7.34 11.14
CA ALA A 213 9.35 6.58 11.31
C ALA A 213 9.29 5.66 12.53
N ASP A 214 10.07 4.59 12.45
CA ASP A 214 10.31 3.63 13.52
C ASP A 214 11.74 3.72 14.03
N GLN A 215 11.94 3.43 15.31
CA GLN A 215 13.27 3.38 15.88
C GLN A 215 13.85 1.98 15.68
N ASN A 216 15.06 1.88 15.12
CA ASN A 216 15.81 0.63 15.04
C ASN A 216 16.42 0.28 16.42
N GLU A 217 17.07 -0.89 16.52
CA GLU A 217 17.74 -1.35 17.75
C GLU A 217 18.85 -0.41 18.24
N LYS A 218 19.48 0.34 17.32
CA LYS A 218 20.55 1.30 17.63
C LYS A 218 20.02 2.63 18.14
N GLY A 219 18.71 2.85 18.07
CA GLY A 219 18.08 4.11 18.45
C GLY A 219 17.90 5.11 17.30
N ASP A 220 18.29 4.76 16.07
CA ASP A 220 18.10 5.64 14.91
C ASP A 220 16.66 5.54 14.39
N PHE A 221 16.10 6.67 13.94
CA PHE A 221 14.79 6.69 13.30
C PHE A 221 14.90 6.35 11.83
N ILE A 222 14.19 5.32 11.38
CA ILE A 222 14.10 4.87 9.99
C ILE A 222 12.75 5.32 9.41
N ALA A 223 12.78 6.06 8.29
CA ALA A 223 11.57 6.56 7.63
C ALA A 223 10.76 5.42 7.00
N ASN A 224 9.49 5.32 7.40
CA ASN A 224 8.51 4.47 6.74
C ASN A 224 7.80 5.22 5.61
N LEU A 225 7.47 6.50 5.85
CA LEU A 225 6.67 7.31 4.95
C LEU A 225 7.00 8.79 5.09
N ILE A 226 7.21 9.46 3.95
CA ILE A 226 7.38 10.90 3.81
C ILE A 226 6.42 11.38 2.73
N LEU A 227 5.44 12.19 3.10
CA LEU A 227 4.46 12.76 2.17
C LEU A 227 4.39 14.28 2.28
N PRO A 228 4.21 15.02 1.17
CA PRO A 228 3.89 16.44 1.21
C PRO A 228 2.64 16.69 2.05
N TRP A 229 2.66 17.76 2.85
CA TRP A 229 1.50 18.16 3.64
C TRP A 229 0.41 18.76 2.74
N ASN A 230 -0.57 17.95 2.37
CA ASN A 230 -1.62 18.35 1.45
C ASN A 230 -3.00 18.44 2.12
N ASN A 231 -3.43 19.66 2.49
CA ASN A 231 -4.73 19.87 3.13
C ASN A 231 -5.93 19.92 2.17
N THR A 232 -5.69 19.98 0.86
CA THR A 232 -6.75 19.99 -0.16
C THR A 232 -7.15 18.57 -0.55
N ASP A 233 -6.22 17.62 -0.43
CA ASP A 233 -6.48 16.20 -0.65
C ASP A 233 -7.43 15.62 0.42
N LYS A 234 -8.58 15.09 -0.03
CA LYS A 234 -9.65 14.58 0.85
C LYS A 234 -9.20 13.34 1.64
N PRO A 235 -8.59 12.29 1.03
CA PRO A 235 -8.03 11.14 1.75
C PRO A 235 -7.04 11.55 2.85
N PHE A 236 -6.06 12.40 2.53
CA PHE A 236 -5.06 12.89 3.48
C PHE A 236 -5.73 13.63 4.65
N LYS A 237 -6.61 14.58 4.36
CA LYS A 237 -7.33 15.35 5.38
C LYS A 237 -8.17 14.46 6.31
N ARG A 238 -8.80 13.41 5.77
CA ARG A 238 -9.56 12.43 6.54
C ARG A 238 -8.64 11.63 7.46
N ALA A 239 -7.50 11.15 6.95
CA ALA A 239 -6.53 10.38 7.72
C ALA A 239 -5.98 11.17 8.92
N ILE A 240 -5.52 12.42 8.70
CA ILE A 240 -4.98 13.28 9.77
C ILE A 240 -6.02 13.53 10.89
N ARG A 241 -7.30 13.68 10.54
CA ARG A 241 -8.38 13.87 11.54
C ARG A 241 -8.63 12.61 12.38
N SER A 242 -8.45 11.43 11.79
CA SER A 242 -8.64 10.15 12.47
C SER A 242 -7.58 9.88 13.54
N PHE A 243 -6.34 10.37 13.38
CA PHE A 243 -5.22 10.10 14.31
C PHE A 243 -5.54 10.29 15.80
N ARG A 244 -6.40 11.26 16.16
CA ARG A 244 -6.71 11.54 17.57
C ARG A 244 -7.63 10.50 18.23
N LYS A 245 -8.46 9.84 17.44
CA LYS A 245 -9.50 8.90 17.89
C LYS A 245 -9.20 7.47 17.50
N LEU A 246 -8.25 7.25 16.59
CA LEU A 246 -7.92 5.94 16.07
C LEU A 246 -7.31 5.07 17.18
N ASN A 247 -7.87 3.88 17.34
CA ASN A 247 -7.27 2.84 18.15
C ASN A 247 -6.65 1.79 17.23
N CYS A 248 -5.32 1.79 17.15
CA CYS A 248 -4.58 0.87 16.30
C CYS A 248 -4.70 -0.60 16.72
N GLN A 249 -5.10 -0.87 17.97
CA GLN A 249 -5.35 -2.23 18.44
C GLN A 249 -6.71 -2.78 17.99
N SER A 250 -7.71 -1.92 17.78
CA SER A 250 -9.05 -2.32 17.31
C SER A 250 -9.23 -2.18 15.80
N LEU A 251 -8.35 -1.46 15.10
CA LEU A 251 -8.48 -1.19 13.66
C LEU A 251 -8.68 -2.46 12.82
N GLY A 252 -7.93 -3.54 13.09
CA GLY A 252 -8.14 -4.83 12.41
C GLY A 252 -9.50 -5.47 12.70
N ARG A 253 -10.00 -5.34 13.93
CA ARG A 253 -11.33 -5.84 14.31
C ARG A 253 -12.44 -5.04 13.64
N GLU A 254 -12.32 -3.71 13.60
CA GLU A 254 -13.28 -2.83 12.93
C GLU A 254 -13.31 -3.08 11.42
N ILE A 255 -12.16 -3.33 10.79
CA ILE A 255 -12.06 -3.74 9.38
C ILE A 255 -12.75 -5.09 9.17
N ARG A 256 -12.49 -6.09 10.01
CA ARG A 256 -13.16 -7.41 9.95
C ARG A 256 -14.67 -7.30 10.10
N GLU A 257 -15.15 -6.53 11.07
CA GLU A 257 -16.59 -6.31 11.28
C GLU A 257 -17.22 -5.57 10.11
N SER A 258 -16.55 -4.58 9.54
CA SER A 258 -17.05 -3.86 8.36
C SER A 258 -17.10 -4.78 7.13
N ALA A 259 -16.06 -5.59 6.90
CA ALA A 259 -16.03 -6.55 5.80
C ALA A 259 -17.13 -7.61 5.96
N TYR A 260 -17.30 -8.15 7.17
CA TYR A 260 -18.36 -9.11 7.49
C TYR A 260 -19.76 -8.51 7.34
N ARG A 261 -19.98 -7.25 7.76
CA ARG A 261 -21.27 -6.57 7.55
C ARG A 261 -21.56 -6.32 6.08
N LEU A 262 -20.53 -6.05 5.27
CA LEU A 262 -20.66 -5.88 3.82
C LEU A 262 -21.00 -7.19 3.12
N SER A 263 -20.40 -8.31 3.51
CA SER A 263 -20.78 -9.63 3.00
C SER A 263 -22.17 -10.06 3.49
N ALA A 264 -22.46 -9.89 4.78
CA ALA A 264 -23.74 -10.33 5.38
C ALA A 264 -24.96 -9.57 4.85
N ARG A 265 -24.83 -8.27 4.54
CA ARG A 265 -25.91 -7.49 3.90
C ARG A 265 -26.16 -7.88 2.44
N ARG A 266 -25.23 -8.61 1.82
CA ARG A 266 -25.31 -9.02 0.42
C ARG A 266 -25.82 -10.45 0.24
N SER A 267 -25.67 -11.31 1.24
CA SER A 267 -26.29 -12.66 1.26
C SER A 267 -27.80 -12.66 1.56
N THR A 268 -28.38 -11.51 1.92
CA THR A 268 -29.82 -11.36 2.24
C THR A 268 -30.64 -10.75 1.09
N HIS A 269 -30.05 -10.60 -0.10
CA HIS A 269 -30.70 -10.14 -1.32
C HIS A 269 -30.41 -11.10 -2.46
#